data_AF-A0A503SJI7-F1
#
_entry.id   AF-A0A503SJI7-F1
#
_cell.length_a   1.000
_cell.length_b   1.000
_cell.length_c   1.000
_cell.angle_alpha   90.00
_cell.angle_beta   90.00
_cell.angle_gamma   90.00
#
_symmetry.space_group_name_H-M   'P 1'
#
loop_
_entity.id
_entity.type
_entity.pdbx_description
1 polymer ?
#
loop_
_entity_poly.entity_id
_entity_poly.type
_entity_poly.pdbx_seq_one_letter_code
_entity_poly.pdbx_strand_id
1 'polypeptide(L)'
;MNRLSSIRQQFTPSRINIYFSIFCFFFPPILGSAVSFVFNGGGLWSVLLIALKRRRFNVDRAMMALTIAIYAYCASNVLASIVNHAIVGDARHLVPLITFLLFPISYSTWSISQKTMLVRIIVLASMAACFGALLLAVYQQYQLGIRAEGGAGNAIVFAEVLCLAVVTCVAAALSGIERYRIALICAALGGTIAIVYSGTRIVWLALLIAGVAVLLINQRGLRGKSAVRLLLLLAAIAVPIAAFGFQTIAGRIAFLHSDWVAMAHGDHTTALGARVALWDIGLKAFREMPLFGHGVGATHLLIKQGFQDQFGLDAGFNHFHNGFLTALVQAGLLGALTLAAIFVIAARNAALVLRNSADPIERFGATMIVALVITYLTAGMTGILLGHDILDSVFMVFLVSGTYLACGRQAALMESQTVPSGVCLDRRHREQVCEDIANSFAPFARGG
;
A
#
# COMPACT_ATOMS: atom_id res chain seq x y z
N MET A 1 -44.45 8.02 4.49
CA MET A 1 -43.54 6.88 4.22
C MET A 1 -42.24 7.28 3.49
N ASN A 2 -41.56 8.40 3.82
CA ASN A 2 -40.55 8.99 2.89
C ASN A 2 -39.24 9.57 3.49
N ARG A 3 -38.74 9.08 4.64
CA ARG A 3 -37.34 9.35 5.06
C ARG A 3 -36.56 8.08 5.40
N LEU A 4 -37.20 7.11 6.04
CA LEU A 4 -36.59 5.82 6.35
C LEU A 4 -36.30 4.97 5.11
N SER A 5 -37.07 5.13 4.03
CA SER A 5 -36.86 4.45 2.75
C SER A 5 -35.65 5.03 1.99
N SER A 6 -35.44 6.35 1.99
CA SER A 6 -34.27 6.96 1.34
C SER A 6 -32.98 6.70 2.13
N ILE A 7 -33.04 6.66 3.46
CA ILE A 7 -31.92 6.23 4.31
C ILE A 7 -31.57 4.76 4.04
N ARG A 8 -32.57 3.86 3.94
CA ARG A 8 -32.33 2.45 3.57
C ARG A 8 -31.75 2.28 2.15
N GLN A 9 -32.13 3.14 1.20
CA GLN A 9 -31.54 3.14 -0.15
C GLN A 9 -30.09 3.65 -0.18
N GLN A 10 -29.69 4.52 0.76
CA GLN A 10 -28.30 5.01 0.87
C GLN A 10 -27.33 3.94 1.39
N PHE A 11 -27.80 2.96 2.18
CA PHE A 11 -26.98 1.93 2.82
C PHE A 11 -27.14 0.53 2.21
N THR A 12 -27.27 0.42 0.88
CA THR A 12 -27.16 -0.91 0.25
C THR A 12 -25.74 -1.46 0.42
N PRO A 13 -25.55 -2.79 0.55
CA PRO A 13 -24.22 -3.39 0.69
C PRO A 13 -23.24 -2.99 -0.42
N SER A 14 -23.74 -2.75 -1.63
CA SER A 14 -22.94 -2.26 -2.75
C SER A 14 -22.50 -0.81 -2.54
N ARG A 15 -23.38 0.11 -2.13
CA ARG A 15 -23.03 1.52 -1.85
C ARG A 15 -22.02 1.65 -0.72
N ILE A 16 -22.17 0.87 0.35
CA ILE A 16 -21.20 0.85 1.46
C ILE A 16 -19.82 0.43 0.94
N ASN A 17 -19.75 -0.58 0.07
CA ASN A 17 -18.48 -1.05 -0.48
C ASN A 17 -17.81 0.00 -1.39
N ILE A 18 -18.60 0.84 -2.07
CA ILE A 18 -18.09 1.97 -2.86
C ILE A 18 -17.37 2.95 -1.95
N TYR A 19 -18.03 3.46 -0.91
CA TYR A 19 -17.43 4.43 0.02
C TYR A 19 -16.22 3.85 0.74
N PHE A 20 -16.33 2.61 1.21
CA PHE A 20 -15.21 1.87 1.80
C PHE A 20 -14.00 1.85 0.85
N SER A 21 -14.22 1.49 -0.42
CA SER A 21 -13.16 1.47 -1.43
C SER A 21 -12.59 2.86 -1.70
N ILE A 22 -13.42 3.90 -1.82
CA ILE A 22 -12.96 5.28 -2.02
C ILE A 22 -12.02 5.68 -0.88
N PHE A 23 -12.45 5.48 0.37
CA PHE A 23 -11.67 5.86 1.55
C PHE A 23 -10.36 5.06 1.67
N CYS A 24 -10.38 3.75 1.38
CA CYS A 24 -9.18 2.93 1.40
C CYS A 24 -8.07 3.41 0.45
N PHE A 25 -8.42 3.97 -0.72
CA PHE A 25 -7.45 4.44 -1.71
C PHE A 25 -7.17 5.95 -1.63
N PHE A 26 -8.11 6.74 -1.09
CA PHE A 26 -7.96 8.19 -0.97
C PHE A 26 -7.24 8.62 0.31
N PHE A 27 -7.55 8.01 1.45
CA PHE A 27 -7.03 8.46 2.76
C PHE A 27 -5.53 8.27 3.01
N PRO A 28 -4.81 7.27 2.48
CA PRO A 28 -3.45 7.01 2.94
C PRO A 28 -2.50 8.23 2.86
N PRO A 29 -2.40 8.97 1.74
CA PRO A 29 -1.55 10.16 1.70
C PRO A 29 -2.22 11.42 2.28
N ILE A 30 -3.55 11.43 2.47
CA ILE A 30 -4.33 12.65 2.81
C ILE A 30 -4.66 12.74 4.29
N LEU A 31 -5.10 11.64 4.89
CA LEU A 31 -5.54 11.53 6.29
C LEU A 31 -4.76 10.47 7.08
N GLY A 32 -3.73 9.86 6.49
CA GLY A 32 -2.85 8.91 7.16
C GLY A 32 -3.61 7.75 7.79
N SER A 33 -3.48 7.60 9.11
CA SER A 33 -4.05 6.52 9.93
C SER A 33 -5.56 6.32 9.79
N ALA A 34 -6.30 7.30 9.26
CA ALA A 34 -7.70 7.13 8.91
C ALA A 34 -7.94 5.89 8.01
N VAL A 35 -6.99 5.55 7.12
CA VAL A 35 -7.08 4.32 6.31
C VAL A 35 -7.15 3.06 7.17
N SER A 36 -6.41 3.03 8.28
CA SER A 36 -6.31 1.87 9.17
C SER A 36 -7.60 1.65 9.93
N PHE A 37 -8.25 2.73 10.39
CA PHE A 37 -9.59 2.68 10.96
C PHE A 37 -10.63 2.21 9.96
N VAL A 38 -10.60 2.74 8.73
CA VAL A 38 -11.53 2.33 7.66
C VAL A 38 -11.35 0.85 7.32
N PHE A 39 -10.12 0.40 7.09
CA PHE A 39 -9.83 -0.98 6.71
C PHE A 39 -10.22 -1.96 7.81
N ASN A 40 -9.75 -1.74 9.04
CA ASN A 40 -10.04 -2.63 10.17
C ASN A 40 -11.54 -2.61 10.54
N GLY A 41 -12.14 -1.42 10.59
CA GLY A 41 -13.58 -1.27 10.86
C GLY A 41 -14.45 -1.93 9.78
N GLY A 42 -14.10 -1.76 8.51
CA GLY A 42 -14.76 -2.43 7.39
C GLY A 42 -14.60 -3.96 7.43
N GLY A 43 -13.43 -4.45 7.84
CA GLY A 43 -13.18 -5.88 8.07
C GLY A 43 -14.05 -6.44 9.20
N LEU A 44 -14.08 -5.78 10.37
CA LEU A 44 -14.92 -6.18 11.51
C LEU A 44 -16.42 -6.17 11.18
N TRP A 45 -16.89 -5.14 10.48
CA TRP A 45 -18.27 -5.10 9.99
C TRP A 45 -18.58 -6.26 9.06
N SER A 46 -17.61 -6.64 8.23
CA SER A 46 -17.75 -7.76 7.30
C SER A 46 -17.75 -9.12 8.02
N VAL A 47 -16.99 -9.26 9.11
CA VAL A 47 -17.10 -10.43 10.02
C VAL A 47 -18.53 -10.55 10.53
N LEU A 48 -19.10 -9.46 11.05
CA LEU A 48 -20.47 -9.44 11.56
C LEU A 48 -21.49 -9.85 10.48
N LEU A 49 -21.35 -9.32 9.25
CA LEU A 49 -22.25 -9.69 8.14
C LEU A 49 -22.14 -11.16 7.72
N ILE A 50 -20.93 -11.74 7.76
CA ILE A 50 -20.72 -13.16 7.47
C ILE A 50 -21.30 -14.02 8.60
N ALA A 51 -21.05 -13.66 9.87
CA ALA A 51 -21.59 -14.36 11.03
C ALA A 51 -23.13 -14.35 11.05
N LEU A 52 -23.74 -13.22 10.66
CA LEU A 52 -25.19 -13.08 10.49
C LEU A 52 -25.74 -13.75 9.21
N LYS A 53 -24.91 -14.48 8.46
CA LYS A 53 -25.25 -15.13 7.18
C LYS A 53 -25.84 -14.16 6.13
N ARG A 54 -25.56 -12.86 6.26
CA ARG A 54 -25.99 -11.81 5.31
C ARG A 54 -25.01 -11.64 4.14
N ARG A 55 -23.85 -12.30 4.23
CA ARG A 55 -22.78 -12.27 3.22
C ARG A 55 -22.16 -13.66 3.09
N ARG A 56 -21.86 -14.07 1.86
CA ARG A 56 -21.14 -15.32 1.57
C ARG A 56 -19.64 -15.09 1.67
N PHE A 57 -18.94 -16.06 2.25
CA PHE A 57 -17.49 -16.12 2.23
C PHE A 57 -17.05 -16.65 0.87
N ASN A 58 -16.20 -15.90 0.18
CA ASN A 58 -15.76 -16.25 -1.16
C ASN A 58 -14.39 -16.91 -1.08
N VAL A 59 -14.26 -18.12 -1.63
CA VAL A 59 -13.05 -18.94 -1.51
C VAL A 59 -12.48 -19.24 -2.89
N ASP A 60 -11.36 -18.61 -3.20
CA ASP A 60 -10.57 -18.85 -4.41
C ASP A 60 -9.19 -19.41 -4.04
N ARG A 61 -8.56 -20.18 -4.96
CA ARG A 61 -7.23 -20.77 -4.73
C ARG A 61 -6.17 -19.72 -4.40
N ALA A 62 -6.19 -18.58 -5.12
CA ALA A 62 -5.25 -17.49 -4.91
C ALA A 62 -5.44 -16.83 -3.53
N MET A 63 -6.69 -16.59 -3.13
CA MET A 63 -7.03 -16.08 -1.80
C MET A 63 -6.57 -17.05 -0.70
N MET A 64 -6.84 -18.36 -0.86
CA MET A 64 -6.47 -19.35 0.14
C MET A 64 -4.96 -19.44 0.34
N ALA A 65 -4.19 -19.47 -0.76
CA ALA A 65 -2.74 -19.51 -0.70
C ALA A 65 -2.14 -18.29 0.04
N LEU A 66 -2.66 -17.08 -0.24
CA LEU A 66 -2.24 -15.88 0.46
C LEU A 66 -2.67 -15.90 1.93
N THR A 67 -3.88 -16.35 2.23
CA THR A 67 -4.38 -16.47 3.62
C THR A 67 -3.48 -17.38 4.45
N ILE A 68 -3.09 -18.54 3.90
CA ILE A 68 -2.18 -19.48 4.57
C ILE A 68 -0.83 -18.81 4.85
N ALA A 69 -0.24 -18.12 3.88
CA ALA A 69 1.04 -17.45 4.06
C ALA A 69 0.96 -16.30 5.09
N ILE A 70 -0.10 -15.49 5.03
CA ILE A 70 -0.33 -14.39 5.98
C ILE A 70 -0.52 -14.93 7.39
N TYR A 71 -1.32 -15.99 7.56
CA TYR A 71 -1.57 -16.57 8.88
C TYR A 71 -0.34 -17.26 9.43
N ALA A 72 0.47 -17.89 8.57
CA ALA A 72 1.77 -18.43 8.97
C ALA A 72 2.71 -17.31 9.44
N TYR A 73 2.71 -16.14 8.79
CA TYR A 73 3.46 -14.98 9.25
C TYR A 73 2.97 -14.46 10.61
N CYS A 74 1.65 -14.28 10.78
CA CYS A 74 1.09 -13.88 12.08
C CYS A 74 1.42 -14.90 13.18
N ALA A 75 1.28 -16.19 12.89
CA ALA A 75 1.61 -17.27 13.83
C ALA A 75 3.10 -17.26 14.19
N SER A 76 3.99 -16.95 13.25
CA SER A 76 5.43 -16.85 13.51
C SER A 76 5.76 -15.73 14.50
N ASN A 77 5.11 -14.56 14.39
CA ASN A 77 5.30 -13.44 15.31
C ASN A 77 4.74 -13.74 16.72
N VAL A 78 3.58 -14.40 16.78
CA VAL A 78 3.01 -14.86 18.07
C VAL A 78 3.91 -15.91 18.70
N LEU A 79 4.40 -16.87 17.92
CA LEU A 79 5.30 -17.92 18.39
C LEU A 79 6.61 -17.33 18.91
N ALA A 80 7.20 -16.35 18.22
CA ALA A 80 8.37 -15.61 18.71
C ALA A 80 8.12 -15.03 20.11
N SER A 81 6.96 -14.41 20.32
CA SER A 81 6.59 -13.83 21.62
C SER A 81 6.37 -14.89 22.70
N ILE A 82 5.84 -16.08 22.34
CA ILE A 82 5.64 -17.20 23.27
C ILE A 82 6.97 -17.82 23.69
N VAL A 83 7.85 -18.09 22.72
CA VAL A 83 9.18 -18.70 22.96
C VAL A 83 10.04 -17.82 23.86
N ASN A 84 9.90 -16.50 23.74
CA ASN A 84 10.60 -15.53 24.60
C ASN A 84 9.86 -15.22 25.92
N HIS A 85 8.78 -15.93 26.25
CA HIS A 85 7.93 -15.66 27.41
C HIS A 85 7.44 -14.19 27.50
N ALA A 86 7.37 -13.50 26.37
CA ALA A 86 7.10 -12.08 26.25
C ALA A 86 5.66 -11.75 25.84
N ILE A 87 4.79 -12.76 25.68
CA ILE A 87 3.44 -12.60 25.09
C ILE A 87 2.60 -11.47 25.70
N VAL A 88 2.70 -11.26 27.03
CA VAL A 88 1.98 -10.18 27.73
C VAL A 88 2.60 -8.81 27.43
N GLY A 89 3.93 -8.70 27.42
CA GLY A 89 4.65 -7.47 27.08
C GLY A 89 4.51 -7.09 25.61
N ASP A 90 4.48 -8.09 24.74
CA ASP A 90 4.36 -7.93 23.29
C ASP A 90 2.90 -7.73 22.83
N ALA A 91 1.92 -7.88 23.72
CA ALA A 91 0.49 -7.85 23.37
C ALA A 91 0.13 -6.62 22.50
N ARG A 92 0.57 -5.42 22.89
CA ARG A 92 0.31 -4.18 22.13
C ARG A 92 0.98 -4.15 20.75
N HIS A 93 2.13 -4.82 20.61
CA HIS A 93 2.89 -4.93 19.35
C HIS A 93 2.32 -6.03 18.44
N LEU A 94 1.53 -6.96 18.99
CA LEU A 94 0.83 -7.99 18.24
C LEU A 94 -0.56 -7.54 17.75
N VAL A 95 -1.18 -6.53 18.36
CA VAL A 95 -2.47 -5.97 17.92
C VAL A 95 -2.51 -5.63 16.41
N PRO A 96 -1.47 -5.01 15.81
CA PRO A 96 -1.46 -4.73 14.36
C PRO A 96 -1.66 -5.97 13.47
N LEU A 97 -1.32 -7.18 13.95
CA LEU A 97 -1.55 -8.43 13.22
C LEU A 97 -3.03 -8.68 12.90
N ILE A 98 -3.96 -8.06 13.65
CA ILE A 98 -5.41 -8.12 13.36
C ILE A 98 -5.70 -7.64 11.93
N THR A 99 -5.02 -6.59 11.47
CA THR A 99 -5.14 -6.07 10.09
C THR A 99 -4.91 -7.18 9.06
N PHE A 100 -3.93 -8.04 9.32
CA PHE A 100 -3.55 -9.16 8.45
C PHE A 100 -4.53 -10.33 8.56
N LEU A 101 -5.03 -10.61 9.76
CA LEU A 101 -6.05 -11.64 9.98
C LEU A 101 -7.38 -11.34 9.28
N LEU A 102 -7.66 -10.06 8.99
CA LEU A 102 -8.85 -9.65 8.23
C LEU A 102 -8.75 -9.91 6.72
N PHE A 103 -7.59 -10.36 6.20
CA PHE A 103 -7.37 -10.57 4.76
C PHE A 103 -8.50 -11.34 4.04
N PRO A 104 -8.88 -12.57 4.43
CA PRO A 104 -9.88 -13.34 3.67
C PRO A 104 -11.30 -12.77 3.80
N ILE A 105 -11.58 -12.04 4.88
CA ILE A 105 -12.86 -11.37 5.13
C ILE A 105 -12.97 -10.12 4.25
N SER A 106 -11.90 -9.30 4.21
CA SER A 106 -11.80 -8.14 3.32
C SER A 106 -11.84 -8.56 1.86
N TYR A 107 -11.22 -9.69 1.51
CA TYR A 107 -11.33 -10.28 0.17
C TYR A 107 -12.77 -10.60 -0.20
N SER A 108 -13.48 -11.30 0.68
CA SER A 108 -14.90 -11.61 0.46
C SER A 108 -15.74 -10.34 0.30
N THR A 109 -15.38 -9.26 0.97
CA THR A 109 -16.05 -7.95 0.89
C THR A 109 -15.90 -7.30 -0.46
N TRP A 110 -14.67 -7.16 -0.97
CA TRP A 110 -14.44 -6.63 -2.31
C TRP A 110 -14.98 -7.54 -3.40
N SER A 111 -15.03 -8.86 -3.16
CA SER A 111 -15.49 -9.81 -4.17
C SER A 111 -16.96 -9.69 -4.56
N ILE A 112 -17.76 -8.96 -3.78
CA ILE A 112 -19.17 -8.67 -4.08
C ILE A 112 -19.29 -7.57 -5.13
N SER A 113 -18.32 -6.64 -5.17
CA SER A 113 -18.31 -5.55 -6.13
C SER A 113 -18.00 -6.06 -7.53
N GLN A 114 -18.71 -5.54 -8.52
CA GLN A 114 -18.35 -5.74 -9.92
C GLN A 114 -16.92 -5.25 -10.15
N LYS A 115 -16.09 -6.06 -10.80
CA LYS A 115 -14.67 -5.72 -11.02
C LYS A 115 -14.50 -4.40 -11.77
N THR A 116 -15.33 -4.14 -12.79
CA THR A 116 -15.35 -2.88 -13.56
C THR A 116 -15.57 -1.66 -12.67
N MET A 117 -16.55 -1.73 -11.76
CA MET A 117 -16.86 -0.67 -10.81
C MET A 117 -15.71 -0.47 -9.82
N LEU A 118 -15.14 -1.57 -9.31
CA LEU A 118 -14.02 -1.51 -8.37
C LEU A 118 -12.79 -0.85 -9.00
N VAL A 119 -12.42 -1.22 -10.23
CA VAL A 119 -11.31 -0.57 -10.94
C VAL A 119 -11.56 0.92 -11.08
N ARG A 120 -12.76 1.33 -11.52
CA ARG A 120 -13.11 2.75 -11.66
C ARG A 120 -12.94 3.51 -10.35
N ILE A 121 -13.39 2.94 -9.23
CA ILE A 121 -13.24 3.55 -7.90
C ILE A 121 -11.76 3.66 -7.51
N ILE A 122 -10.98 2.58 -7.65
CA ILE A 122 -9.55 2.57 -7.34
C ILE A 122 -8.83 3.67 -8.12
N VAL A 123 -9.11 3.78 -9.42
CA VAL A 123 -8.48 4.75 -10.31
C VAL A 123 -8.85 6.17 -9.94
N LEU A 124 -10.14 6.48 -9.76
CA LEU A 124 -10.59 7.82 -9.40
C LEU A 124 -10.14 8.24 -8.00
N ALA A 125 -10.16 7.33 -7.03
CA ALA A 125 -9.68 7.58 -5.67
C ALA A 125 -8.17 7.81 -5.63
N SER A 126 -7.38 7.01 -6.38
CA SER A 126 -5.92 7.20 -6.49
C SER A 126 -5.58 8.52 -7.19
N MET A 127 -6.35 8.89 -8.21
CA MET A 127 -6.21 10.18 -8.90
C MET A 127 -6.47 11.36 -7.95
N ALA A 128 -7.57 11.29 -7.19
CA ALA A 128 -7.89 12.29 -6.16
C ALA A 128 -6.82 12.33 -5.06
N ALA A 129 -6.29 11.17 -4.64
CA ALA A 129 -5.22 11.08 -3.66
C ALA A 129 -3.95 11.79 -4.14
N CYS A 130 -3.58 11.63 -5.41
CA CYS A 130 -2.40 12.30 -5.99
C CYS A 130 -2.56 13.82 -6.03
N PHE A 131 -3.72 14.33 -6.44
CA PHE A 131 -3.98 15.77 -6.44
C PHE A 131 -4.05 16.35 -5.03
N GLY A 132 -4.74 15.68 -4.11
CA GLY A 132 -4.79 16.09 -2.71
C GLY A 132 -3.40 16.09 -2.06
N ALA A 133 -2.58 15.08 -2.37
CA ALA A 133 -1.22 14.96 -1.85
C ALA A 133 -0.33 16.08 -2.37
N LEU A 134 -0.49 16.50 -3.63
CA LEU A 134 0.22 17.67 -4.17
C LEU A 134 -0.15 18.95 -3.43
N LEU A 135 -1.44 19.19 -3.19
CA LEU A 135 -1.90 20.37 -2.45
C LEU A 135 -1.33 20.40 -1.02
N LEU A 136 -1.38 19.26 -0.32
CA LEU A 136 -0.79 19.13 1.01
C LEU A 136 0.73 19.33 0.99
N ALA A 137 1.43 18.74 0.03
CA ALA A 137 2.88 18.86 -0.09
C ALA A 137 3.32 20.31 -0.35
N VAL A 138 2.62 21.03 -1.24
CA VAL A 138 2.87 22.46 -1.49
C VAL A 138 2.61 23.28 -0.23
N TYR A 139 1.50 23.04 0.45
CA TYR A 139 1.18 23.74 1.70
C TYR A 139 2.25 23.50 2.78
N GLN A 140 2.62 22.24 3.03
CA GLN A 140 3.63 21.87 4.01
C GLN A 140 5.00 22.47 3.68
N GLN A 141 5.41 22.43 2.42
CA GLN A 141 6.70 22.93 1.98
C GLN A 141 6.81 24.46 2.12
N TYR A 142 5.81 25.20 1.64
CA TYR A 142 5.91 26.66 1.51
C TYR A 142 5.30 27.43 2.68
N GLN A 143 4.30 26.88 3.37
CA GLN A 143 3.66 27.56 4.51
C GLN A 143 4.20 27.07 5.85
N LEU A 144 4.53 25.78 5.97
CA LEU A 144 5.05 25.21 7.22
C LEU A 144 6.57 25.05 7.23
N GLY A 145 7.23 25.17 6.07
CA GLY A 145 8.69 25.02 5.95
C GLY A 145 9.19 23.60 6.26
N ILE A 146 8.28 22.61 6.24
CA ILE A 146 8.61 21.21 6.49
C ILE A 146 8.59 20.43 5.18
N ARG A 147 9.38 19.37 5.08
CA ARG A 147 9.26 18.40 3.99
C ARG A 147 7.84 17.82 3.94
N ALA A 148 7.39 17.38 2.78
CA ALA A 148 6.03 16.86 2.64
C ALA A 148 5.82 15.54 3.41
N GLU A 149 4.86 15.55 4.33
CA GLU A 149 4.45 14.39 5.14
C GLU A 149 2.97 14.02 4.92
N GLY A 150 2.25 14.83 4.13
CA GLY A 150 0.81 14.67 3.89
C GLY A 150 0.02 14.55 5.19
N GLY A 151 -1.03 13.74 5.18
CA GLY A 151 -1.74 13.35 6.40
C GLY A 151 -1.10 12.19 7.15
N ALA A 152 -0.02 11.60 6.64
CA ALA A 152 0.64 10.47 7.28
C ALA A 152 1.50 10.89 8.48
N GLY A 153 1.87 12.17 8.59
CA GLY A 153 2.75 12.68 9.65
C GLY A 153 4.17 12.10 9.60
N ASN A 154 4.52 11.46 8.49
CA ASN A 154 5.82 10.88 8.23
C ASN A 154 6.09 10.90 6.72
N ALA A 155 7.13 11.62 6.29
CA ALA A 155 7.48 11.75 4.87
C ALA A 155 7.81 10.43 4.16
N ILE A 156 8.32 9.42 4.87
CA ILE A 156 8.64 8.11 4.29
C ILE A 156 7.34 7.37 3.99
N VAL A 157 6.47 7.28 4.99
CA VAL A 157 5.16 6.61 4.86
C VAL A 157 4.31 7.30 3.80
N PHE A 158 4.26 8.64 3.82
CA PHE A 158 3.57 9.44 2.81
C PHE A 158 4.05 9.12 1.39
N ALA A 159 5.36 9.14 1.17
CA ALA A 159 5.94 8.88 -0.15
C ALA A 159 5.65 7.45 -0.62
N GLU A 160 5.75 6.47 0.27
CA GLU A 160 5.54 5.06 -0.04
C GLU A 160 4.09 4.76 -0.47
N VAL A 161 3.10 5.24 0.30
CA VAL A 161 1.68 5.04 -0.07
C VAL A 161 1.29 5.84 -1.31
N LEU A 162 1.87 7.02 -1.49
CA LEU A 162 1.64 7.85 -2.67
C LEU A 162 2.27 7.24 -3.92
N CYS A 163 3.41 6.56 -3.81
CA CYS A 163 4.03 5.82 -4.91
C CYS A 163 3.07 4.79 -5.50
N LEU A 164 2.35 4.05 -4.66
CA LEU A 164 1.34 3.11 -5.13
C LEU A 164 0.18 3.80 -5.85
N ALA A 165 -0.32 4.93 -5.34
CA ALA A 165 -1.36 5.71 -6.02
C ALA A 165 -0.91 6.25 -7.38
N VAL A 166 0.34 6.73 -7.47
CA VAL A 166 0.96 7.21 -8.72
C VAL A 166 1.08 6.06 -9.72
N VAL A 167 1.63 4.91 -9.32
CA VAL A 167 1.79 3.75 -10.20
C VAL A 167 0.44 3.21 -10.67
N THR A 168 -0.59 3.22 -9.81
CA THR A 168 -1.96 2.87 -10.19
C THR A 168 -2.53 3.85 -11.24
N CYS A 169 -2.29 5.16 -11.11
CA CYS A 169 -2.70 6.14 -12.13
C CYS A 169 -2.00 5.91 -13.48
N VAL A 170 -0.69 5.62 -13.45
CA VAL A 170 0.08 5.27 -14.66
C VAL A 170 -0.46 3.97 -15.29
N ALA A 171 -0.66 2.92 -14.50
CA ALA A 171 -1.21 1.66 -14.97
C ALA A 171 -2.60 1.84 -15.61
N ALA A 172 -3.46 2.68 -15.04
CA ALA A 172 -4.80 2.97 -15.56
C ALA A 172 -4.76 3.78 -16.86
N ALA A 173 -3.85 4.75 -16.96
CA ALA A 173 -3.66 5.54 -18.18
C ALA A 173 -3.19 4.66 -19.36
N LEU A 174 -2.39 3.64 -19.08
CA LEU A 174 -1.83 2.72 -20.07
C LEU A 174 -2.72 1.52 -20.39
N SER A 175 -3.52 1.04 -19.44
CA SER A 175 -4.45 -0.08 -19.66
C SER A 175 -5.63 0.28 -20.56
N GLY A 176 -5.95 1.57 -20.66
CA GLY A 176 -7.04 2.08 -21.48
C GLY A 176 -8.44 1.80 -20.92
N ILE A 177 -8.53 1.35 -19.66
CA ILE A 177 -9.80 1.06 -18.97
C ILE A 177 -10.62 2.33 -18.77
N GLU A 178 -9.97 3.45 -18.46
CA GLU A 178 -10.61 4.75 -18.24
C GLU A 178 -10.33 5.75 -19.37
N ARG A 179 -11.30 6.62 -19.64
CA ARG A 179 -11.23 7.62 -20.71
C ARG A 179 -10.39 8.85 -20.33
N TYR A 180 -10.23 9.13 -19.04
CA TYR A 180 -9.58 10.33 -18.51
C TYR A 180 -8.04 10.27 -18.49
N ARG A 181 -7.42 9.78 -19.56
CA ARG A 181 -5.97 9.49 -19.61
C ARG A 181 -5.11 10.71 -19.27
N ILE A 182 -5.48 11.89 -19.77
CA ILE A 182 -4.74 13.13 -19.51
C ILE A 182 -4.80 13.47 -18.02
N ALA A 183 -5.97 13.42 -17.40
CA ALA A 183 -6.12 13.68 -15.97
C ALA A 183 -5.32 12.69 -15.11
N LEU A 184 -5.29 11.41 -15.50
CA LEU A 184 -4.47 10.40 -14.82
C LEU A 184 -2.97 10.66 -14.92
N ILE A 185 -2.49 11.12 -16.07
CA ILE A 185 -1.09 11.50 -16.26
C ILE A 185 -0.78 12.75 -15.42
N CYS A 186 -1.63 13.78 -15.45
CA CYS A 186 -1.48 14.97 -14.62
C CYS A 186 -1.46 14.62 -13.12
N ALA A 187 -2.32 13.71 -12.68
CA ALA A 187 -2.34 13.23 -11.31
C ALA A 187 -1.06 12.47 -10.96
N ALA A 188 -0.58 11.57 -11.82
CA ALA A 188 0.67 10.84 -11.60
C ALA A 188 1.88 11.80 -11.51
N LEU A 189 1.92 12.84 -12.34
CA LEU A 189 2.95 13.89 -12.27
C LEU A 189 2.84 14.70 -10.97
N GLY A 190 1.63 15.11 -10.59
CA GLY A 190 1.39 15.81 -9.33
C GLY A 190 1.80 14.99 -8.10
N GLY A 191 1.44 13.70 -8.07
CA GLY A 191 1.87 12.78 -7.02
C GLY A 191 3.39 12.56 -7.02
N THR A 192 4.04 12.50 -8.18
CA THR A 192 5.50 12.41 -8.28
C THR A 192 6.18 13.66 -7.71
N ILE A 193 5.66 14.86 -8.01
CA ILE A 193 6.17 16.12 -7.45
C ILE A 193 6.02 16.12 -5.92
N ALA A 194 4.89 15.66 -5.38
CA ALA A 194 4.70 15.52 -3.95
C ALA A 194 5.67 14.51 -3.31
N ILE A 195 5.96 13.39 -3.98
CA ILE A 195 7.02 12.46 -3.55
C ILE A 195 8.39 13.14 -3.54
N VAL A 196 8.71 14.00 -4.51
CA VAL A 196 9.97 14.76 -4.51
C VAL A 196 10.02 15.70 -3.31
N TYR A 197 8.94 16.41 -2.99
CA TYR A 197 8.86 17.28 -1.81
C TYR A 197 8.94 16.54 -0.47
N SER A 198 8.64 15.24 -0.43
CA SER A 198 8.87 14.42 0.78
C SER A 198 10.37 14.22 1.07
N GLY A 199 11.24 14.33 0.07
CA GLY A 199 12.66 14.04 0.17
C GLY A 199 13.00 12.54 0.35
N THR A 200 12.02 11.63 0.24
CA THR A 200 12.20 10.19 0.45
C THR A 200 12.79 9.52 -0.81
N ARG A 201 14.12 9.53 -0.91
CA ARG A 201 14.87 9.11 -2.11
C ARG A 201 14.70 7.64 -2.49
N ILE A 202 14.55 6.73 -1.52
CA ILE A 202 14.37 5.29 -1.81
C ILE A 202 13.08 5.06 -2.62
N VAL A 203 12.06 5.89 -2.41
CA VAL A 203 10.80 5.81 -3.14
C VAL A 203 10.97 6.26 -4.59
N TRP A 204 11.95 7.10 -4.92
CA TRP A 204 12.25 7.45 -6.32
C TRP A 204 12.75 6.23 -7.09
N LEU A 205 13.58 5.40 -6.45
CA LEU A 205 14.00 4.12 -7.02
C LEU A 205 12.83 3.16 -7.17
N ALA A 206 11.96 3.05 -6.15
CA ALA A 206 10.74 2.25 -6.22
C ALA A 206 9.83 2.67 -7.38
N LEU A 207 9.61 3.99 -7.53
CA LEU A 207 8.81 4.57 -8.60
C LEU A 207 9.41 4.28 -9.98
N LEU A 208 10.73 4.34 -10.13
CA LEU A 208 11.42 4.00 -11.37
C LEU A 208 11.23 2.53 -11.73
N ILE A 209 11.52 1.61 -10.79
CA ILE A 209 11.41 0.16 -11.04
C ILE A 209 9.95 -0.23 -11.31
N ALA A 210 9.01 0.27 -10.49
CA ALA A 210 7.59 -0.01 -10.65
C ALA A 210 7.05 0.59 -11.95
N GLY A 211 7.46 1.83 -12.29
CA GLY A 211 7.13 2.48 -13.55
C GLY A 211 7.55 1.63 -14.74
N VAL A 212 8.83 1.24 -14.82
CA VAL A 212 9.37 0.35 -15.87
C VAL A 212 8.59 -0.96 -15.94
N ALA A 213 8.30 -1.59 -14.80
CA ALA A 213 7.50 -2.83 -14.76
C ALA A 213 6.10 -2.63 -15.37
N VAL A 214 5.40 -1.54 -15.01
CA VAL A 214 4.09 -1.21 -15.61
C VAL A 214 4.21 -1.00 -17.12
N LEU A 215 5.29 -0.38 -17.60
CA LEU A 215 5.52 -0.19 -19.03
C LEU A 215 5.68 -1.52 -19.76
N LEU A 216 6.54 -2.40 -19.24
CA LEU A 216 6.79 -3.72 -19.82
C LEU A 216 5.53 -4.59 -19.81
N ILE A 217 4.69 -4.47 -18.78
CA ILE A 217 3.41 -5.18 -18.70
C ILE A 217 2.41 -4.68 -19.77
N ASN A 218 2.41 -3.38 -20.05
CA ASN A 218 1.46 -2.75 -20.98
C ASN A 218 2.03 -2.53 -22.39
N GLN A 219 3.26 -2.97 -22.67
CA GLN A 219 3.98 -2.76 -23.93
C GLN A 219 3.22 -3.26 -25.18
N ARG A 220 2.38 -4.29 -25.03
CA ARG A 220 1.59 -4.83 -26.14
C ARG A 220 0.52 -3.84 -26.66
N GLY A 221 0.05 -2.92 -25.82
CA GLY A 221 -0.84 -1.81 -26.21
C GLY A 221 -0.12 -0.58 -26.73
N LEU A 222 1.23 -0.55 -26.66
CA LEU A 222 2.07 0.60 -26.97
C LEU A 222 2.63 0.52 -28.40
N ARG A 223 1.76 0.62 -29.42
CA ARG A 223 2.16 0.78 -30.84
C ARG A 223 2.00 2.23 -31.33
N GLY A 224 3.02 2.76 -32.02
CA GLY A 224 2.98 4.07 -32.69
C GLY A 224 3.10 5.28 -31.75
N LYS A 225 2.22 6.28 -31.89
CA LYS A 225 2.21 7.56 -31.12
C LYS A 225 2.06 7.40 -29.59
N SER A 226 1.84 6.18 -29.08
CA SER A 226 1.77 5.87 -27.65
C SER A 226 3.15 5.62 -27.03
N ALA A 227 4.14 5.13 -27.80
CA ALA A 227 5.52 4.95 -27.32
C ALA A 227 6.24 6.29 -27.10
N VAL A 228 6.00 7.29 -27.96
CA VAL A 228 6.51 8.66 -27.76
C VAL A 228 5.90 9.31 -26.53
N ARG A 229 4.59 9.14 -26.31
CA ARG A 229 3.90 9.61 -25.09
C ARG A 229 4.43 8.92 -23.83
N LEU A 230 4.85 7.67 -23.94
CA LEU A 230 5.48 6.92 -22.87
C LEU A 230 6.87 7.45 -22.53
N LEU A 231 7.67 7.73 -23.55
CA LEU A 231 8.98 8.35 -23.40
C LEU A 231 8.85 9.73 -22.75
N LEU A 232 7.83 10.50 -23.15
CA LEU A 232 7.51 11.78 -22.52
C LEU A 232 7.07 11.63 -21.06
N LEU A 233 6.33 10.56 -20.71
CA LEU A 233 5.91 10.30 -19.33
C LEU A 233 7.08 9.88 -18.45
N LEU A 234 7.95 9.00 -18.96
CA LEU A 234 9.22 8.64 -18.31
C LEU A 234 10.12 9.87 -18.15
N ALA A 235 10.24 10.70 -19.18
CA ALA A 235 10.99 11.95 -19.11
C ALA A 235 10.36 12.92 -18.10
N ALA A 236 9.03 13.02 -18.05
CA ALA A 236 8.33 13.90 -17.10
C ALA A 236 8.43 13.42 -15.65
N ILE A 237 8.69 12.13 -15.40
CA ILE A 237 9.04 11.59 -14.07
C ILE A 237 10.54 11.80 -13.79
N ALA A 238 11.39 11.51 -14.78
CA ALA A 238 12.84 11.57 -14.64
C ALA A 238 13.38 13.01 -14.54
N VAL A 239 12.76 13.99 -15.19
CA VAL A 239 13.21 15.40 -15.19
C VAL A 239 13.08 16.05 -13.81
N PRO A 240 11.95 15.96 -13.07
CA PRO A 240 11.89 16.42 -11.68
C PRO A 240 12.90 15.69 -10.79
N ILE A 241 13.03 14.36 -10.93
CA ILE A 241 14.00 13.58 -10.17
C ILE A 241 15.44 14.06 -10.48
N ALA A 242 15.77 14.34 -11.73
CA ALA A 242 17.08 14.81 -12.13
C ALA A 242 17.33 16.27 -11.70
N ALA A 243 16.36 17.16 -11.87
CA ALA A 243 16.48 18.59 -11.56
C ALA A 243 16.63 18.83 -10.05
N PHE A 244 15.80 18.19 -9.23
CA PHE A 244 15.89 18.29 -7.77
C PHE A 244 16.94 17.32 -7.20
N GLY A 245 17.21 16.20 -7.89
CA GLY A 245 18.21 15.22 -7.50
C GLY A 245 19.64 15.72 -7.69
N PHE A 246 19.97 16.46 -8.76
CA PHE A 246 21.36 16.82 -9.05
C PHE A 246 22.03 17.65 -7.95
N GLN A 247 21.38 18.72 -7.48
CA GLN A 247 21.86 19.54 -6.36
C GLN A 247 21.90 18.74 -5.04
N THR A 248 20.91 17.86 -4.85
CA THR A 248 20.83 16.98 -3.68
C THR A 248 21.93 15.90 -3.69
N ILE A 249 22.29 15.37 -4.86
CA ILE A 249 23.25 14.27 -5.03
C ILE A 249 24.68 14.80 -4.87
N ALA A 250 25.02 15.96 -5.45
CA ALA A 250 26.35 16.54 -5.32
C ALA A 250 26.71 16.87 -3.86
N GLY A 251 25.82 17.57 -3.14
CA GLY A 251 26.00 17.84 -1.71
C GLY A 251 25.98 16.55 -0.86
N ARG A 252 25.25 15.52 -1.30
CA ARG A 252 25.20 14.25 -0.59
C ARG A 252 26.44 13.38 -0.79
N ILE A 253 27.10 13.42 -1.94
CA ILE A 253 28.37 12.69 -2.15
C ILE A 253 29.43 13.22 -1.18
N ALA A 254 29.53 14.55 -1.04
CA ALA A 254 30.42 15.16 -0.07
C ALA A 254 30.07 14.76 1.38
N PHE A 255 28.78 14.81 1.75
CA PHE A 255 28.30 14.38 3.07
C PHE A 255 28.51 12.88 3.33
N LEU A 256 28.30 12.02 2.33
CA LEU A 256 28.54 10.57 2.45
C LEU A 256 30.02 10.26 2.60
N HIS A 257 30.89 11.00 1.90
CA HIS A 257 32.33 10.89 2.06
C HIS A 257 32.76 11.32 3.45
N SER A 258 32.25 12.45 3.97
CA SER A 258 32.57 12.87 5.35
C SER A 258 32.02 11.92 6.40
N ASP A 259 30.79 11.41 6.24
CA ASP A 259 30.20 10.38 7.12
C ASP A 259 31.04 9.10 7.10
N TRP A 260 31.48 8.67 5.92
CA TRP A 260 32.33 7.49 5.75
C TRP A 260 33.67 7.67 6.45
N VAL A 261 34.32 8.82 6.29
CA VAL A 261 35.56 9.13 6.98
C VAL A 261 35.34 9.16 8.49
N ALA A 262 34.27 9.79 8.98
CA ALA A 262 33.95 9.80 10.41
C ALA A 262 33.74 8.38 10.97
N MET A 263 32.96 7.55 10.28
CA MET A 263 32.77 6.14 10.64
C MET A 263 34.08 5.35 10.63
N ALA A 264 34.96 5.57 9.64
CA ALA A 264 36.26 4.91 9.57
C ALA A 264 37.17 5.26 10.75
N HIS A 265 36.92 6.39 11.41
CA HIS A 265 37.58 6.79 12.65
C HIS A 265 36.79 6.41 13.92
N GLY A 266 35.75 5.57 13.78
CA GLY A 266 34.95 5.04 14.89
C GLY A 266 33.75 5.90 15.31
N ASP A 267 33.47 7.01 14.61
CA ASP A 267 32.32 7.87 14.92
C ASP A 267 31.02 7.35 14.31
N HIS A 268 30.15 6.84 15.18
CA HIS A 268 28.83 6.31 14.83
C HIS A 268 27.68 7.30 15.11
N THR A 269 27.98 8.55 15.47
CA THR A 269 26.97 9.60 15.73
C THR A 269 26.34 10.16 14.45
N THR A 270 26.95 9.88 13.30
CA THR A 270 26.47 10.30 11.98
C THR A 270 25.25 9.50 11.50
N ALA A 271 24.56 9.99 10.46
CA ALA A 271 23.38 9.30 9.94
C ALA A 271 23.72 7.96 9.27
N LEU A 272 24.87 7.87 8.60
CA LEU A 272 25.38 6.61 8.06
C LEU A 272 25.91 5.71 9.18
N GLY A 273 26.66 6.29 10.13
CA GLY A 273 27.19 5.61 11.32
C GLY A 273 26.11 4.90 12.14
N ALA A 274 25.03 5.63 12.45
CA ALA A 274 23.91 5.08 13.19
C ALA A 274 23.21 3.92 12.45
N ARG A 275 23.16 3.93 11.11
CA ARG A 275 22.59 2.81 10.34
C ARG A 275 23.48 1.59 10.34
N VAL A 276 24.79 1.76 10.19
CA VAL A 276 25.75 0.66 10.29
C VAL A 276 25.70 0.04 11.68
N ALA A 277 25.71 0.87 12.72
CA ALA A 277 25.56 0.42 14.11
C ALA A 277 24.24 -0.35 14.32
N LEU A 278 23.10 0.18 13.84
CA LEU A 278 21.82 -0.53 13.88
C LEU A 278 21.90 -1.89 13.20
N TRP A 279 22.51 -1.98 12.03
CA TRP A 279 22.60 -3.24 11.30
C TRP A 279 23.50 -4.25 11.98
N ASP A 280 24.60 -3.81 12.59
CA ASP A 280 25.47 -4.69 13.36
C ASP A 280 24.78 -5.22 14.62
N ILE A 281 24.10 -4.34 15.37
CA ILE A 281 23.26 -4.73 16.52
C ILE A 281 22.19 -5.74 16.09
N GLY A 282 21.48 -5.48 14.99
CA GLY A 282 20.43 -6.36 14.49
C GLY A 282 20.97 -7.70 13.99
N LEU A 283 22.11 -7.72 13.30
CA LEU A 283 22.76 -8.96 12.86
C LEU A 283 23.25 -9.79 14.04
N LYS A 284 23.79 -9.14 15.08
CA LYS A 284 24.16 -9.80 16.34
C LYS A 284 22.92 -10.41 17.00
N ALA A 285 21.86 -9.64 17.19
CA ALA A 285 20.60 -10.12 17.77
C ALA A 285 20.03 -11.30 16.96
N PHE A 286 20.03 -11.23 15.63
CA PHE A 286 19.59 -12.35 14.79
C PHE A 286 20.43 -13.62 15.02
N ARG A 287 21.76 -13.50 15.16
CA ARG A 287 22.64 -14.66 15.45
C ARG A 287 22.37 -15.29 16.82
N GLU A 288 21.90 -14.51 17.79
CA GLU A 288 21.56 -15.00 19.13
C GLU A 288 20.26 -15.82 19.13
N MET A 289 19.27 -15.46 18.31
CA MET A 289 18.01 -16.19 18.22
C MET A 289 17.51 -16.38 16.76
N PRO A 290 18.22 -17.18 15.94
CA PRO A 290 18.04 -17.19 14.49
C PRO A 290 16.74 -17.84 14.02
N LEU A 291 16.17 -18.78 14.78
CA LEU A 291 14.98 -19.52 14.35
C LEU A 291 13.69 -18.76 14.61
N PHE A 292 13.49 -18.34 15.87
CA PHE A 292 12.24 -17.74 16.34
C PHE A 292 12.30 -16.23 16.52
N GLY A 293 13.50 -15.62 16.54
CA GLY A 293 13.67 -14.20 16.84
C GLY A 293 13.34 -13.86 18.29
N HIS A 294 13.56 -12.60 18.67
CA HIS A 294 13.46 -12.10 20.05
C HIS A 294 12.04 -11.65 20.45
N GLY A 295 11.06 -11.74 19.55
CA GLY A 295 9.73 -11.17 19.74
C GLY A 295 9.62 -9.74 19.18
N VAL A 296 8.39 -9.32 18.94
CA VAL A 296 8.10 -8.04 18.27
C VAL A 296 8.39 -6.84 19.17
N GLY A 297 8.19 -6.97 20.49
CA GLY A 297 8.42 -5.90 21.45
C GLY A 297 9.89 -5.71 21.85
N ALA A 298 10.76 -6.68 21.56
CA ALA A 298 12.17 -6.64 21.95
C ALA A 298 13.01 -5.62 21.14
N THR A 299 12.53 -5.21 19.97
CA THR A 299 13.32 -4.41 18.98
C THR A 299 13.92 -3.14 19.59
N HIS A 300 13.12 -2.31 20.26
CA HIS A 300 13.60 -1.05 20.84
C HIS A 300 14.62 -1.27 21.96
N LEU A 301 14.41 -2.29 22.80
CA LEU A 301 15.31 -2.61 23.91
C LEU A 301 16.66 -3.10 23.37
N LEU A 302 16.65 -4.02 22.41
CA LEU A 302 17.86 -4.54 21.75
C LEU A 302 18.67 -3.43 21.08
N ILE A 303 17.99 -2.49 20.42
CA ILE A 303 18.64 -1.33 19.80
C ILE A 303 19.29 -0.46 20.88
N LYS A 304 18.54 -0.09 21.92
CA LYS A 304 19.03 0.80 22.97
C LYS A 304 20.24 0.20 23.71
N GLN A 305 20.14 -1.07 24.11
CA GLN A 305 21.24 -1.79 24.76
C GLN A 305 22.42 -1.96 23.82
N GLY A 306 22.18 -2.31 22.56
CA GLY A 306 23.22 -2.47 21.56
C GLY A 306 24.03 -1.18 21.33
N PHE A 307 23.36 -0.03 21.26
CA PHE A 307 24.05 1.26 21.13
C PHE A 307 24.89 1.60 22.36
N GLN A 308 24.38 1.33 23.56
CA GLN A 308 25.10 1.57 24.80
C GLN A 308 26.32 0.64 24.92
N ASP A 309 26.13 -0.67 24.75
CA ASP A 309 27.15 -1.69 24.99
C ASP A 309 28.25 -1.71 23.92
N GLN A 310 27.89 -1.49 22.65
CA GLN A 310 28.81 -1.66 21.52
C GLN A 310 29.43 -0.34 21.06
N PHE A 311 28.73 0.78 21.26
CA PHE A 311 29.14 2.09 20.74
C PHE A 311 29.24 3.18 21.80
N GLY A 312 28.85 2.92 23.06
CA GLY A 312 28.84 3.92 24.13
C GLY A 312 27.86 5.07 23.87
N LEU A 313 26.84 4.85 23.04
CA LEU A 313 25.86 5.85 22.62
C LEU A 313 24.52 5.62 23.31
N ASP A 314 23.86 6.69 23.75
CA ASP A 314 22.47 6.62 24.22
C ASP A 314 21.52 6.97 23.07
N ALA A 315 21.33 6.02 22.15
CA ALA A 315 20.44 6.15 21.00
C ALA A 315 19.36 5.05 21.03
N GLY A 316 18.11 5.45 20.78
CA GLY A 316 16.96 4.55 20.71
C GLY A 316 16.22 4.72 19.39
N PHE A 317 15.93 3.60 18.71
CA PHE A 317 15.09 3.55 17.53
C PHE A 317 14.05 2.45 17.67
N ASN A 318 12.92 2.61 16.98
CA ASN A 318 11.82 1.62 17.02
C ASN A 318 12.00 0.47 16.02
N HIS A 319 12.98 0.56 15.12
CA HIS A 319 13.28 -0.44 14.10
C HIS A 319 14.71 -0.28 13.57
N PHE A 320 15.22 -1.31 12.87
CA PHE A 320 16.61 -1.36 12.38
C PHE A 320 16.87 -0.58 11.08
N HIS A 321 15.94 0.29 10.67
CA HIS A 321 15.95 0.97 9.36
C HIS A 321 16.20 0.02 8.17
N ASN A 322 15.80 -1.24 8.33
CA ASN A 322 15.79 -2.28 7.32
C ASN A 322 14.70 -3.27 7.74
N GLY A 323 13.63 -3.32 6.97
CA GLY A 323 12.44 -4.11 7.27
C GLY A 323 12.71 -5.61 7.27
N PHE A 324 13.65 -6.07 6.44
CA PHE A 324 14.06 -7.47 6.40
C PHE A 324 14.83 -7.86 7.66
N LEU A 325 15.80 -7.03 8.08
CA LEU A 325 16.53 -7.25 9.32
C LEU A 325 15.60 -7.16 10.54
N THR A 326 14.64 -6.23 10.51
CA THR A 326 13.63 -6.10 11.56
C THR A 326 12.78 -7.38 11.67
N ALA A 327 12.32 -7.94 10.54
CA ALA A 327 11.59 -9.21 10.54
C ALA A 327 12.44 -10.39 11.05
N LEU A 328 13.73 -10.44 10.68
CA LEU A 328 14.67 -11.46 11.17
C LEU A 328 14.89 -11.37 12.68
N VAL A 329 15.07 -10.16 13.22
CA VAL A 329 15.25 -9.98 14.67
C VAL A 329 13.97 -10.29 15.44
N GLN A 330 12.81 -9.87 14.93
CA GLN A 330 11.54 -10.04 15.63
C GLN A 330 11.04 -11.49 15.63
N ALA A 331 11.12 -12.18 14.48
CA ALA A 331 10.49 -13.48 14.29
C ALA A 331 11.41 -14.54 13.67
N GLY A 332 12.72 -14.27 13.58
CA GLY A 332 13.73 -15.21 13.08
C GLY A 332 13.58 -15.55 11.60
N LEU A 333 14.25 -16.63 11.20
CA LEU A 333 14.12 -17.22 9.87
C LEU A 333 12.67 -17.65 9.60
N LEU A 334 11.94 -18.13 10.61
CA LEU A 334 10.55 -18.55 10.44
C LEU A 334 9.66 -17.37 9.99
N GLY A 335 9.78 -16.22 10.68
CA GLY A 335 9.08 -14.99 10.29
C GLY A 335 9.52 -14.46 8.94
N ALA A 336 10.83 -14.46 8.65
CA ALA A 336 11.35 -13.98 7.37
C ALA A 336 10.89 -14.85 6.18
N LEU A 337 10.87 -16.19 6.33
CA LEU A 337 10.44 -17.11 5.29
C LEU A 337 8.93 -17.02 5.04
N THR A 338 8.12 -16.90 6.09
CA THR A 338 6.66 -16.74 5.95
C THR A 338 6.30 -15.38 5.36
N LEU A 339 7.02 -14.31 5.73
CA LEU A 339 6.91 -12.99 5.08
C LEU A 339 7.28 -13.05 3.60
N ALA A 340 8.40 -13.69 3.26
CA ALA A 340 8.81 -13.89 1.88
C ALA A 340 7.77 -14.70 1.08
N ALA A 341 7.13 -15.70 1.71
CA ALA A 341 6.08 -16.48 1.07
C ALA A 341 4.89 -15.62 0.63
N ILE A 342 4.50 -14.59 1.40
CA ILE A 342 3.43 -13.66 1.01
C ILE A 342 3.80 -12.96 -0.31
N PHE A 343 4.99 -12.38 -0.40
CA PHE A 343 5.45 -11.69 -1.61
C PHE A 343 5.61 -12.65 -2.80
N VAL A 344 6.19 -13.84 -2.58
CA VAL A 344 6.39 -14.85 -3.63
C VAL A 344 5.06 -15.34 -4.19
N ILE A 345 4.07 -15.65 -3.34
CA ILE A 345 2.75 -16.11 -3.77
C ILE A 345 2.02 -14.99 -4.52
N ALA A 346 2.07 -13.75 -4.01
CA ALA A 346 1.47 -12.59 -4.67
C ALA A 346 2.09 -12.36 -6.07
N ALA A 347 3.42 -12.31 -6.15
CA ALA A 347 4.15 -12.14 -7.40
C ALA A 347 3.90 -13.29 -8.39
N ARG A 348 3.87 -14.53 -7.90
CA ARG A 348 3.57 -15.72 -8.72
C ARG A 348 2.16 -15.64 -9.31
N ASN A 349 1.16 -15.30 -8.50
CA ASN A 349 -0.23 -15.16 -8.96
C ASN A 349 -0.34 -14.05 -10.02
N ALA A 350 0.28 -12.89 -9.78
CA ALA A 350 0.34 -11.81 -10.75
C ALA A 350 1.01 -12.24 -12.06
N ALA A 351 2.18 -12.89 -11.99
CA ALA A 351 2.90 -13.37 -13.17
C ALA A 351 2.09 -14.37 -14.01
N LEU A 352 1.38 -15.29 -13.35
CA LEU A 352 0.50 -16.25 -14.04
C LEU A 352 -0.64 -15.55 -14.79
N VAL A 353 -1.28 -14.55 -14.17
CA VAL A 353 -2.33 -13.75 -14.81
C VAL A 353 -1.78 -12.95 -15.97
N LEU A 354 -0.63 -12.28 -15.80
CA LEU A 354 0.00 -11.49 -16.85
C LEU A 354 0.44 -12.33 -18.06
N ARG A 355 0.76 -13.61 -17.84
CA ARG A 355 1.12 -14.56 -18.89
C ARG A 355 -0.10 -15.10 -19.64
N ASN A 356 -1.16 -15.44 -18.91
CA ASN A 356 -2.26 -16.25 -19.43
C ASN A 356 -3.55 -15.47 -19.74
N SER A 357 -3.75 -14.30 -19.14
CA SER A 357 -4.97 -13.49 -19.32
C SER A 357 -4.76 -12.32 -20.28
N ALA A 358 -5.75 -12.13 -21.15
CA ALA A 358 -5.90 -10.98 -22.03
C ALA A 358 -6.89 -9.93 -21.49
N ASP A 359 -7.63 -10.23 -20.41
CA ASP A 359 -8.59 -9.30 -19.82
C ASP A 359 -7.85 -8.09 -19.22
N PRO A 360 -8.13 -6.85 -19.69
CA PRO A 360 -7.51 -5.64 -19.14
C PRO A 360 -7.69 -5.48 -17.63
N ILE A 361 -8.82 -5.93 -17.07
CA ILE A 361 -9.11 -5.80 -15.63
C ILE A 361 -8.27 -6.75 -14.80
N GLU A 362 -8.15 -8.01 -15.22
CA GLU A 362 -7.31 -8.99 -14.53
C GLU A 362 -5.83 -8.59 -14.59
N ARG A 363 -5.39 -8.13 -15.76
CA ARG A 363 -4.03 -7.60 -15.94
C ARG A 363 -3.76 -6.36 -15.11
N PHE A 364 -4.74 -5.46 -14.96
CA PHE A 364 -4.64 -4.29 -14.09
C PHE A 364 -4.49 -4.70 -12.62
N GLY A 365 -5.30 -5.65 -12.14
CA GLY A 365 -5.16 -6.22 -10.80
C GLY A 365 -3.77 -6.83 -10.57
N ALA A 366 -3.26 -7.59 -11.54
CA ALA A 366 -1.92 -8.17 -11.46
C ALA A 366 -0.82 -7.10 -11.47
N THR A 367 -1.02 -6.00 -12.21
CA THR A 367 -0.11 -4.85 -12.24
C THR A 367 -0.06 -4.15 -10.88
N MET A 368 -1.20 -4.00 -10.19
CA MET A 368 -1.24 -3.46 -8.83
C MET A 368 -0.44 -4.32 -7.83
N ILE A 369 -0.53 -5.65 -7.95
CA ILE A 369 0.26 -6.56 -7.11
C ILE A 369 1.76 -6.44 -7.41
N VAL A 370 2.15 -6.33 -8.67
CA VAL A 370 3.57 -6.09 -9.05
C VAL A 370 4.06 -4.77 -8.47
N ALA A 371 3.26 -3.70 -8.57
CA ALA A 371 3.57 -2.40 -7.99
C ALA A 371 3.73 -2.47 -6.47
N LEU A 372 2.84 -3.18 -5.78
CA LEU A 372 2.90 -3.45 -4.34
C LEU A 372 4.22 -4.13 -3.96
N VAL A 373 4.53 -5.25 -4.61
CA VAL A 373 5.74 -6.04 -4.35
C VAL A 373 6.99 -5.19 -4.55
N ILE A 374 7.11 -4.49 -5.67
CA ILE A 374 8.27 -3.64 -5.96
C ILE A 374 8.41 -2.53 -4.92
N THR A 375 7.31 -1.84 -4.61
CA THR A 375 7.34 -0.68 -3.71
C THR A 375 7.77 -1.09 -2.30
N TYR A 376 7.13 -2.11 -1.72
CA TYR A 376 7.44 -2.57 -0.36
C TYR A 376 8.84 -3.17 -0.28
N LEU A 377 9.23 -4.04 -1.22
CA LEU A 377 10.56 -4.64 -1.18
C LEU A 377 11.67 -3.60 -1.33
N THR A 378 11.47 -2.57 -2.16
CA THR A 378 12.46 -1.48 -2.34
C THR A 378 12.51 -0.56 -1.14
N ALA A 379 11.35 -0.08 -0.64
CA ALA A 379 11.28 0.81 0.52
C ALA A 379 11.80 0.13 1.79
N GLY A 380 11.44 -1.14 1.98
CA GLY A 380 11.86 -1.98 3.11
C GLY A 380 13.37 -2.18 3.23
N MET A 381 14.16 -1.98 2.17
CA MET A 381 15.63 -2.05 2.26
C MET A 381 16.22 -0.99 3.19
N THR A 382 15.55 0.15 3.33
CA THR A 382 16.07 1.32 4.09
C THR A 382 15.07 1.89 5.10
N GLY A 383 13.92 1.23 5.26
CA GLY A 383 12.83 1.65 6.12
C GLY A 383 12.24 0.45 6.88
N ILE A 384 10.93 0.48 7.04
CA ILE A 384 10.13 -0.61 7.61
C ILE A 384 9.35 -1.30 6.50
N LEU A 385 9.11 -2.61 6.63
CA LEU A 385 8.33 -3.34 5.64
C LEU A 385 6.86 -3.44 6.06
N LEU A 386 6.63 -3.84 7.32
CA LEU A 386 5.34 -3.98 7.98
C LEU A 386 5.50 -3.54 9.44
N GLY A 387 4.39 -3.30 10.15
CA GLY A 387 4.36 -2.87 11.55
C GLY A 387 4.05 -1.38 11.74
N HIS A 388 3.66 -0.68 10.67
CA HIS A 388 3.09 0.67 10.74
C HIS A 388 1.66 0.62 10.23
N ASP A 389 0.73 1.12 11.03
CA ASP A 389 -0.72 1.06 10.78
C ASP A 389 -1.13 1.45 9.35
N ILE A 390 -0.60 2.55 8.82
CA ILE A 390 -0.85 3.03 7.46
C ILE A 390 -0.28 2.04 6.43
N LEU A 391 0.98 1.63 6.56
CA LEU A 391 1.63 0.72 5.62
C LEU A 391 0.97 -0.67 5.64
N ASP A 392 0.63 -1.20 6.81
CA ASP A 392 -0.05 -2.50 6.93
C ASP A 392 -1.42 -2.48 6.27
N SER A 393 -2.15 -1.38 6.44
CA SER A 393 -3.48 -1.20 5.85
C SER A 393 -3.41 -1.03 4.34
N VAL A 394 -2.48 -0.22 3.83
CA VAL A 394 -2.29 -0.03 2.39
C VAL A 394 -1.80 -1.32 1.73
N PHE A 395 -0.90 -2.04 2.38
CA PHE A 395 -0.45 -3.36 1.94
C PHE A 395 -1.65 -4.28 1.73
N MET A 396 -2.54 -4.35 2.73
CA MET A 396 -3.74 -5.17 2.65
C MET A 396 -4.76 -4.67 1.62
N VAL A 397 -4.99 -3.36 1.52
CA VAL A 397 -5.87 -2.76 0.51
C VAL A 397 -5.43 -3.18 -0.90
N PHE A 398 -4.15 -3.04 -1.21
CA PHE A 398 -3.60 -3.40 -2.52
C PHE A 398 -3.53 -4.91 -2.74
N LEU A 399 -3.11 -5.68 -1.74
CA LEU A 399 -3.01 -7.14 -1.85
C LEU A 399 -4.38 -7.78 -2.06
N VAL A 400 -5.39 -7.36 -1.30
CA VAL A 400 -6.75 -7.90 -1.38
C VAL A 400 -7.40 -7.51 -2.71
N SER A 401 -7.45 -6.21 -3.02
CA SER A 401 -8.11 -5.72 -4.24
C SER A 401 -7.40 -6.20 -5.50
N GLY A 402 -6.07 -6.17 -5.53
CA GLY A 402 -5.26 -6.65 -6.64
C GLY A 402 -5.46 -8.16 -6.88
N THR A 403 -5.47 -8.96 -5.82
CA THR A 403 -5.73 -10.41 -5.93
C THR A 403 -7.15 -10.68 -6.44
N TYR A 404 -8.15 -9.97 -5.92
CA TYR A 404 -9.54 -10.13 -6.37
C TYR A 404 -9.70 -9.76 -7.85
N LEU A 405 -9.14 -8.64 -8.28
CA LEU A 405 -9.19 -8.21 -9.67
C LEU A 405 -8.47 -9.23 -10.58
N ALA A 406 -7.27 -9.65 -10.20
CA ALA A 406 -6.41 -10.52 -11.00
C ALA A 406 -6.89 -11.97 -11.10
N CYS A 407 -7.34 -12.56 -9.99
CA CYS A 407 -7.60 -13.99 -9.90
C CYS A 407 -9.00 -14.34 -9.39
N GLY A 408 -9.71 -13.38 -8.81
CA GLY A 408 -10.92 -13.63 -8.06
C GLY A 408 -12.16 -13.80 -8.92
N ARG A 409 -13.12 -14.57 -8.40
CA ARG A 409 -14.46 -14.68 -8.96
C ARG A 409 -15.40 -13.72 -8.23
N GLN A 410 -16.29 -13.06 -8.97
CA GLN A 410 -17.29 -12.20 -8.33
C GLN A 410 -18.27 -13.06 -7.53
N ALA A 411 -18.47 -12.72 -6.26
CA ALA A 411 -19.46 -13.35 -5.41
C ALA A 411 -20.87 -12.82 -5.74
N ALA A 412 -21.85 -13.73 -5.85
CA ALA A 412 -23.25 -13.35 -5.97
C ALA A 412 -23.75 -12.72 -4.67
N LEU A 413 -24.48 -11.61 -4.78
CA LEU A 413 -25.28 -11.10 -3.67
C LEU A 413 -26.36 -12.13 -3.32
N MET A 414 -26.56 -12.40 -2.03
CA MET A 414 -27.77 -13.09 -1.60
C MET A 414 -28.94 -12.14 -1.84
N GLU A 415 -29.67 -12.32 -2.94
CA GLU A 415 -31.00 -11.74 -3.06
C GLU A 415 -31.85 -12.26 -1.90
N SER A 416 -32.58 -11.35 -1.25
CA SER A 416 -33.62 -11.75 -0.31
C SER A 416 -34.57 -12.67 -1.03
N GLN A 417 -34.57 -13.96 -0.66
CA GLN A 417 -35.68 -14.84 -0.95
C GLN A 417 -36.93 -14.23 -0.29
N THR A 418 -37.67 -13.43 -1.06
CA THR A 418 -39.12 -13.18 -0.98
C THR A 418 -39.47 -12.04 -1.93
N VAL A 419 -39.93 -12.38 -3.14
CA VAL A 419 -41.22 -12.01 -3.76
C VAL A 419 -41.14 -12.36 -5.26
N PRO A 420 -41.98 -13.26 -5.78
CA PRO A 420 -42.07 -13.48 -7.22
C PRO A 420 -42.95 -12.39 -7.86
N SER A 421 -42.44 -11.67 -8.86
CA SER A 421 -43.21 -11.22 -10.03
C SER A 421 -42.30 -10.40 -10.95
N GLY A 422 -42.26 -10.80 -12.22
CA GLY A 422 -41.44 -10.14 -13.23
C GLY A 422 -41.97 -8.77 -13.59
N VAL A 423 -41.06 -7.80 -13.76
CA VAL A 423 -41.21 -6.67 -14.70
C VAL A 423 -39.81 -6.28 -15.18
N CYS A 424 -39.66 -6.23 -16.50
CA CYS A 424 -38.45 -5.87 -17.22
C CYS A 424 -38.12 -4.37 -17.04
N LEU A 425 -37.03 -4.02 -16.34
CA LEU A 425 -36.56 -2.63 -16.16
C LEU A 425 -35.01 -2.55 -16.09
N ASP A 426 -34.30 -2.99 -17.13
CA ASP A 426 -32.80 -3.04 -17.16
C ASP A 426 -32.12 -2.05 -18.13
N ARG A 427 -32.65 -0.83 -18.31
CA ARG A 427 -31.91 0.21 -19.07
C ARG A 427 -31.80 1.56 -18.38
N ARG A 428 -32.90 2.06 -17.82
CA ARG A 428 -32.90 3.36 -17.13
C ARG A 428 -32.07 3.40 -15.84
N HIS A 429 -31.87 2.26 -15.17
CA HIS A 429 -31.12 2.23 -13.91
C HIS A 429 -29.59 2.35 -14.09
N ARG A 430 -29.05 1.94 -15.25
CA ARG A 430 -27.61 2.11 -15.55
C ARG A 430 -27.22 3.56 -15.81
N GLU A 431 -28.11 4.32 -16.45
CA GLU A 431 -27.87 5.73 -16.78
C GLU A 431 -27.96 6.61 -15.52
N GLN A 432 -28.96 6.35 -14.67
CA GLN A 432 -29.16 7.09 -13.41
C GLN A 432 -27.97 6.96 -12.45
N VAL A 433 -27.39 5.76 -12.30
CA VAL A 433 -26.23 5.55 -11.41
C VAL A 433 -24.96 6.20 -11.97
N CYS A 434 -24.83 6.30 -13.30
CA CYS A 434 -23.70 7.01 -13.92
C CYS A 434 -23.83 8.53 -13.75
N GLU A 435 -25.04 9.09 -13.83
CA GLU A 435 -25.32 10.51 -13.57
C GLU A 435 -25.14 10.88 -12.09
N ASP A 436 -25.61 10.05 -11.15
CA ASP A 436 -25.44 10.31 -9.72
C ASP A 436 -23.97 10.34 -9.28
N ILE A 437 -23.13 9.49 -9.89
CA ILE A 437 -21.67 9.50 -9.66
C ILE A 437 -21.04 10.75 -10.30
N ALA A 438 -21.45 11.16 -11.50
CA ALA A 438 -20.94 12.37 -12.13
C ALA A 438 -21.30 13.64 -11.33
N ASN A 439 -22.52 13.70 -10.78
CA ASN A 439 -23.00 14.82 -9.97
C ASN A 439 -22.36 14.88 -8.57
N SER A 440 -21.89 13.75 -8.03
CA SER A 440 -21.18 13.70 -6.74
C SER A 440 -19.76 14.29 -6.80
N PHE A 441 -19.19 14.47 -7.99
CA PHE A 441 -17.88 15.11 -8.23
C PHE A 441 -17.99 16.54 -8.81
N ALA A 442 -19.22 17.07 -8.99
CA ALA A 442 -19.48 18.35 -9.61
C ALA A 442 -19.12 19.65 -8.83
N PRO A 443 -18.75 19.68 -7.52
CA PRO A 443 -18.48 20.97 -6.87
C PRO A 443 -17.20 21.70 -7.32
N PHE A 444 -16.35 21.12 -8.17
CA PHE A 444 -15.09 21.74 -8.59
C PHE A 444 -15.08 22.36 -10.00
N ALA A 445 -16.23 22.40 -10.70
CA ALA A 445 -16.27 22.85 -12.10
C ALA A 445 -17.19 24.04 -12.41
N ARG A 446 -17.89 24.62 -11.42
CA ARG A 446 -18.69 25.84 -11.65
C ARG A 446 -18.71 26.74 -10.43
N GLY A 447 -18.02 27.87 -10.53
CA GLY A 447 -18.22 29.01 -9.65
C GLY A 447 -17.11 30.05 -9.79
N GLY A 448 -17.40 31.13 -10.55
CA GLY A 448 -16.75 32.44 -10.44
C GLY A 448 -15.44 32.60 -11.18
#